data_AF-A0A535E6F3-F1
#
_entry.id   AF-A0A535E6F3-F1
#
_cell.length_a   1.000
_cell.length_b   1.000
_cell.length_c   1.000
_cell.angle_alpha   90.00
_cell.angle_beta   90.00
_cell.angle_gamma   90.00
#
_symmetry.space_group_name_H-M   'P 1'
#
loop_
_entity.id
_entity.type
_entity.pdbx_description
1 polymer ?
#
loop_
_entity_poly.entity_id
_entity_poly.type
_entity_poly.pdbx_seq_one_letter_code
_entity_poly.pdbx_strand_id
1 'polypeptide(L)'
;MRLDPTEIPRLPLPAALIDRQGSVVSATPEWQGPMPGSICYHNGEARLLVAPDGQAWPAQEAVMRRLLDEMRAAVAAMSGEQAVCAAVLGSGLELVAGWPPDEGPYESVGDVLDRARTVIRTRVPAAEVEVAGGTTQSVPAPDQIALALLQFAANAFSHESSSRLRLRVGVGPTFFVEWPASGPQGGVASGQSHPGLRKRWGLGYVRMVADYLGATALPPGPTAEGWAGPCLSLGSRRLTLPLAVFAQGEALRATQTWEQIVRSLDPTVAGTILADLAQVLEAAGREPGVVVRCGLLCARWTQSGTWVALPPETGPDRTRDVLRGLDHERVLWSAPEPHATRVHGLISVLARSLGDRPTAYAPEAFARELPRACAALGVAAPQVGPLLACPDPRATAFLLAELGGQLIAAPDGTFLAPSPAAAGSPLVELLRLDERGWARLTPGG
;
A
#
# COMPACT_ATOMS: atom_id res chain seq x y z
N MET A 1 15.05 -12.26 15.36
CA MET A 1 14.94 -13.63 14.83
C MET A 1 15.45 -13.67 13.39
N ARG A 2 16.07 -14.79 12.99
CA ARG A 2 16.38 -15.16 11.61
C ARG A 2 15.85 -16.59 11.40
N LEU A 3 15.48 -16.92 10.16
CA LEU A 3 15.03 -18.25 9.78
C LEU A 3 16.16 -19.01 9.10
N ASP A 4 16.40 -20.23 9.53
CA ASP A 4 17.26 -21.17 8.81
C ASP A 4 16.51 -21.72 7.57
N PRO A 5 17.19 -22.01 6.45
CA PRO A 5 16.55 -22.63 5.29
C PRO A 5 15.71 -23.89 5.61
N THR A 6 16.10 -24.66 6.63
CA THR A 6 15.36 -25.87 7.08
C THR A 6 14.07 -25.56 7.84
N GLU A 7 13.89 -24.32 8.30
CA GLU A 7 12.67 -23.84 8.96
C GLU A 7 11.63 -23.35 7.95
N ILE A 8 12.03 -22.95 6.74
CA ILE A 8 11.14 -22.39 5.72
C ILE A 8 9.97 -23.33 5.38
N PRO A 9 10.17 -24.65 5.16
CA PRO A 9 9.07 -25.55 4.87
C PRO A 9 8.04 -25.71 6.01
N ARG A 10 8.30 -25.13 7.20
CA ARG A 10 7.42 -25.20 8.38
C ARG A 10 6.55 -23.96 8.54
N LEU A 11 6.78 -22.91 7.76
CA LEU A 11 6.02 -21.67 7.86
C LEU A 11 4.56 -21.89 7.43
N PRO A 12 3.59 -21.24 8.11
CA PRO A 12 2.17 -21.38 7.80
C PRO A 12 1.73 -20.43 6.68
N LEU A 13 2.58 -20.22 5.67
CA LEU A 13 2.40 -19.21 4.63
C LEU A 13 3.01 -19.70 3.31
N PRO A 14 2.46 -19.35 2.13
CA PRO A 14 3.14 -19.55 0.86
C PRO A 14 4.40 -18.67 0.81
N ALA A 15 5.58 -19.25 1.00
CA ALA A 15 6.82 -18.50 1.13
C ALA A 15 8.03 -19.19 0.51
N ALA A 16 8.97 -18.40 0.01
CA ALA A 16 10.26 -18.86 -0.48
C ALA A 16 11.40 -17.98 0.05
N LEU A 17 12.46 -18.63 0.50
CA LEU A 17 13.73 -17.98 0.82
C LEU A 17 14.57 -17.90 -0.44
N ILE A 18 14.92 -16.68 -0.81
CA ILE A 18 15.67 -16.32 -2.01
C ILE A 18 17.07 -15.82 -1.60
N ASP A 19 18.12 -16.28 -2.28
CA ASP A 19 19.47 -15.76 -2.07
C ASP A 19 19.69 -14.39 -2.74
N ARG A 20 20.93 -13.87 -2.66
CA ARG A 20 21.28 -12.57 -3.27
C ARG A 20 21.25 -12.61 -4.80
N GLN A 21 21.29 -13.80 -5.40
CA GLN A 21 21.26 -14.00 -6.85
C GLN A 21 19.83 -14.17 -7.38
N GLY A 22 18.82 -14.13 -6.50
CA GLY A 22 17.43 -14.33 -6.90
C GLY A 22 17.01 -15.81 -6.98
N SER A 23 17.86 -16.75 -6.55
CA SER A 23 17.56 -18.18 -6.61
C SER A 23 16.82 -18.65 -5.36
N VAL A 24 15.81 -19.52 -5.55
CA VAL A 24 15.06 -20.14 -4.45
C VAL A 24 15.95 -21.17 -3.74
N VAL A 25 16.27 -20.90 -2.48
CA VAL A 25 17.09 -21.77 -1.60
C VAL A 25 16.23 -22.79 -0.86
N SER A 26 15.05 -22.37 -0.42
CA SER A 26 14.08 -23.21 0.29
C SER A 26 12.69 -22.59 0.18
N ALA A 27 11.63 -23.40 0.19
CA ALA A 27 10.26 -22.93 0.05
C ALA A 27 9.27 -23.79 0.84
N THR A 28 8.11 -23.21 1.15
CA THR A 28 6.96 -23.96 1.65
C THR A 28 6.31 -24.78 0.53
N PRO A 29 5.63 -25.89 0.86
CA PRO A 29 4.86 -26.66 -0.13
C PRO A 29 3.84 -25.83 -0.92
N GLU A 30 3.28 -24.79 -0.30
CA GLU A 30 2.26 -23.91 -0.88
C GLU A 30 2.84 -22.87 -1.84
N TRP A 31 4.16 -22.73 -1.94
CA TRP A 31 4.78 -21.72 -2.79
C TRP A 31 4.62 -22.05 -4.27
N GLN A 32 3.99 -21.16 -5.03
CA GLN A 32 3.78 -21.29 -6.48
C GLN A 32 4.56 -20.26 -7.30
N GLY A 33 5.47 -19.52 -6.65
CA GLY A 33 6.17 -18.39 -7.24
C GLY A 33 5.66 -17.04 -6.71
N PRO A 34 6.39 -15.95 -7.02
CA PRO A 34 5.93 -14.61 -6.69
C PRO A 34 4.66 -14.31 -7.49
N MET A 35 3.69 -13.70 -6.82
CA MET A 35 2.42 -13.30 -7.42
C MET A 35 2.09 -11.87 -6.99
N PRO A 36 1.15 -11.20 -7.67
CA PRO A 36 0.65 -9.91 -7.22
C PRO A 36 0.36 -9.87 -5.74
N GLY A 37 0.99 -8.93 -5.04
CA GLY A 37 0.84 -8.82 -3.61
C GLY A 37 1.85 -9.55 -2.75
N SER A 38 2.81 -10.25 -3.36
CA SER A 38 3.92 -10.84 -2.62
C SER A 38 4.72 -9.75 -1.88
N ILE A 39 5.03 -10.01 -0.62
CA ILE A 39 5.85 -9.12 0.21
C ILE A 39 7.24 -9.72 0.38
N CYS A 40 8.25 -8.87 0.24
CA CYS A 40 9.64 -9.22 0.45
C CYS A 40 10.10 -8.76 1.85
N TYR A 41 10.58 -9.71 2.66
CA TYR A 41 11.16 -9.45 3.97
C TYR A 41 12.66 -9.78 3.96
N HIS A 42 13.45 -9.06 4.75
CA HIS A 42 14.86 -9.45 4.95
C HIS A 42 14.97 -10.69 5.85
N ASN A 43 15.89 -11.60 5.53
CA ASN A 43 16.30 -12.70 6.39
C ASN A 43 17.83 -12.81 6.43
N GLY A 44 18.49 -11.83 7.06
CA GLY A 44 19.94 -11.69 7.01
C GLY A 44 20.40 -11.23 5.63
N GLU A 45 21.17 -12.07 4.94
CA GLU A 45 21.65 -11.81 3.57
C GLU A 45 20.72 -12.34 2.48
N ALA A 46 19.73 -13.15 2.87
CA ALA A 46 18.69 -13.66 1.99
C ALA A 46 17.42 -12.80 2.13
N ARG A 47 16.48 -13.01 1.20
CA ARG A 47 15.13 -12.43 1.20
C ARG A 47 14.10 -13.54 1.42
N LEU A 48 13.10 -13.29 2.25
CA LEU A 48 11.92 -14.14 2.35
C LEU A 48 10.80 -13.50 1.56
N LEU A 49 10.42 -14.09 0.43
CA LEU A 49 9.21 -13.73 -0.30
C LEU A 49 8.03 -14.48 0.31
N VAL A 50 6.95 -13.76 0.60
CA VAL A 50 5.70 -14.32 1.11
C VAL A 50 4.58 -13.90 0.18
N ALA A 51 3.92 -14.87 -0.44
CA ALA A 51 2.77 -14.62 -1.29
C ALA A 51 1.48 -14.53 -0.44
N PRO A 52 0.51 -13.70 -0.89
CA PRO A 52 -0.82 -13.67 -0.30
C PRO A 52 -1.48 -15.06 -0.32
N ASP A 53 -2.19 -15.39 0.74
CA ASP A 53 -2.96 -16.63 0.83
C ASP A 53 -4.41 -16.38 0.38
N GLY A 54 -4.85 -16.99 -0.73
CA GLY A 54 -6.24 -16.87 -1.15
C GLY A 54 -6.48 -17.05 -2.64
N GLN A 55 -7.73 -16.80 -3.03
CA GLN A 55 -8.14 -16.79 -4.43
C GLN A 55 -7.44 -15.64 -5.17
N ALA A 56 -6.91 -15.92 -6.37
CA ALA A 56 -6.36 -14.89 -7.25
C ALA A 56 -7.48 -13.96 -7.76
N TRP A 57 -7.15 -12.69 -8.00
CA TRP A 57 -8.09 -11.70 -8.56
C TRP A 57 -7.53 -11.10 -9.87
N PRO A 58 -7.40 -11.90 -10.96
CA PRO A 58 -6.59 -11.51 -12.11
C PRO A 58 -7.05 -10.21 -12.78
N ALA A 59 -8.36 -9.99 -12.91
CA ALA A 59 -8.87 -8.76 -13.51
C ALA A 59 -8.57 -7.52 -12.65
N GLN A 60 -8.74 -7.64 -11.33
CA GLN A 60 -8.46 -6.56 -10.39
C GLN A 60 -6.96 -6.25 -10.33
N GLU A 61 -6.12 -7.28 -10.31
CA GLU A 61 -4.67 -7.16 -10.39
C GLU A 61 -4.23 -6.51 -11.71
N ALA A 62 -4.80 -6.92 -12.84
CA ALA A 62 -4.50 -6.32 -14.14
C ALA A 62 -4.85 -4.83 -14.17
N VAL A 63 -6.00 -4.42 -13.65
CA VAL A 63 -6.43 -3.02 -13.60
C VAL A 63 -5.60 -2.22 -12.59
N MET A 64 -5.26 -2.79 -11.44
CA MET A 64 -4.36 -2.16 -10.46
C MET A 64 -2.95 -1.96 -11.02
N ARG A 65 -2.42 -2.93 -11.77
CA ARG A 65 -1.13 -2.78 -12.45
C ARG A 65 -1.17 -1.68 -13.51
N ARG A 66 -2.23 -1.64 -14.31
CA ARG A 66 -2.46 -0.56 -15.29
C ARG A 66 -2.54 0.81 -14.63
N LEU A 67 -3.15 0.93 -13.45
CA LEU A 67 -3.19 2.17 -12.68
C LEU A 67 -1.77 2.64 -12.34
N LEU A 68 -0.93 1.76 -11.77
CA LEU A 68 0.43 2.11 -11.39
C LEU A 68 1.32 2.41 -12.60
N ASP A 69 1.18 1.64 -13.69
CA ASP A 69 1.91 1.90 -14.94
C ASP A 69 1.51 3.25 -15.57
N GLU A 70 0.23 3.61 -15.53
CA GLU A 70 -0.24 4.92 -15.99
C GLU A 70 0.28 6.05 -15.10
N MET A 71 0.35 5.85 -13.78
CA MET A 71 0.97 6.81 -12.87
C MET A 71 2.45 7.02 -13.19
N ARG A 72 3.19 5.93 -13.46
CA ARG A 72 4.59 5.99 -13.86
C ARG A 72 4.76 6.71 -15.21
N ALA A 73 3.90 6.44 -16.17
CA ALA A 73 3.90 7.13 -17.47
C ALA A 73 3.62 8.63 -17.31
N ALA A 74 2.70 9.00 -16.41
CA ALA A 74 2.39 10.40 -16.10
C ALA A 74 3.61 11.15 -15.56
N VAL A 75 4.40 10.53 -14.68
CA VAL A 75 5.63 11.13 -14.14
C VAL A 75 6.60 11.51 -15.25
N ALA A 76 6.74 10.68 -16.29
CA ALA A 76 7.60 10.97 -17.43
C ALA A 76 7.16 12.20 -18.25
N ALA A 77 5.88 12.59 -18.15
CA ALA A 77 5.33 13.79 -18.77
C ALA A 77 5.35 15.04 -17.84
N MET A 78 5.80 14.90 -16.60
CA MET A 78 5.89 15.98 -15.62
C MET A 78 7.33 16.52 -15.52
N SER A 79 7.48 17.68 -14.88
CA SER A 79 8.80 18.23 -14.52
C SER A 79 8.80 18.88 -13.14
N GLY A 80 9.99 19.12 -12.60
CA GLY A 80 10.19 19.82 -11.33
C GLY A 80 9.59 19.09 -10.12
N GLU A 81 9.14 19.85 -9.12
CA GLU A 81 8.61 19.33 -7.85
C GLU A 81 7.37 18.45 -8.03
N GLN A 82 6.54 18.71 -9.04
CA GLN A 82 5.35 17.91 -9.34
C GLN A 82 5.73 16.49 -9.77
N ALA A 83 6.75 16.34 -10.61
CA ALA A 83 7.27 15.04 -11.02
C ALA A 83 7.82 14.26 -9.81
N VAL A 84 8.55 14.94 -8.90
CA VAL A 84 9.07 14.33 -7.67
C VAL A 84 7.93 13.85 -6.77
N CYS A 85 6.89 14.68 -6.54
CA CYS A 85 5.75 14.29 -5.71
C CYS A 85 5.01 13.08 -6.28
N ALA A 86 4.75 13.09 -7.59
CA ALA A 86 4.07 11.99 -8.27
C ALA A 86 4.91 10.70 -8.28
N ALA A 87 6.23 10.80 -8.45
CA ALA A 87 7.15 9.67 -8.38
C ALA A 87 7.17 9.04 -6.99
N VAL A 88 7.32 9.87 -5.94
CA VAL A 88 7.31 9.42 -4.54
C VAL A 88 6.00 8.72 -4.19
N LEU A 89 4.86 9.31 -4.59
CA LEU A 89 3.55 8.71 -4.37
C LEU A 89 3.39 7.38 -5.14
N GLY A 90 3.69 7.34 -6.44
CA GLY A 90 3.56 6.14 -7.26
C GLY A 90 4.40 4.98 -6.73
N SER A 91 5.65 5.26 -6.37
CA SER A 91 6.59 4.29 -5.79
C SER A 91 6.13 3.78 -4.41
N GLY A 92 5.50 4.64 -3.61
CA GLY A 92 4.85 4.23 -2.37
C GLY A 92 3.63 3.31 -2.58
N LEU A 93 2.80 3.62 -3.58
CA LEU A 93 1.63 2.80 -3.91
C LEU A 93 2.01 1.45 -4.52
N GLU A 94 3.10 1.38 -5.29
CA GLU A 94 3.72 0.13 -5.76
C GLU A 94 4.09 -0.79 -4.59
N LEU A 95 4.69 -0.24 -3.53
CA LEU A 95 4.99 -1.00 -2.32
C LEU A 95 3.70 -1.52 -1.65
N VAL A 96 2.68 -0.68 -1.50
CA VAL A 96 1.38 -1.08 -0.91
C VAL A 96 0.71 -2.17 -1.75
N ALA A 97 0.83 -2.08 -3.08
CA ALA A 97 0.33 -3.07 -4.02
C ALA A 97 1.13 -4.40 -4.00
N GLY A 98 2.21 -4.50 -3.23
CA GLY A 98 3.09 -5.69 -3.22
C GLY A 98 3.83 -5.88 -4.53
N TRP A 99 4.13 -4.78 -5.23
CA TRP A 99 4.99 -4.72 -6.40
C TRP A 99 6.03 -3.62 -6.22
N PRO A 100 6.83 -3.64 -5.15
CA PRO A 100 7.89 -2.65 -5.03
C PRO A 100 8.77 -2.72 -6.29
N PRO A 101 9.23 -1.57 -6.82
CA PRO A 101 10.12 -1.58 -7.97
C PRO A 101 11.34 -2.44 -7.66
N ASP A 102 11.79 -3.24 -8.64
CA ASP A 102 13.04 -4.02 -8.58
C ASP A 102 14.13 -3.13 -7.99
N GLU A 103 15.00 -3.68 -7.11
CA GLU A 103 16.01 -2.94 -6.32
C GLU A 103 16.57 -1.75 -7.13
N GLY A 104 15.95 -0.58 -6.96
CA GLY A 104 16.29 0.60 -7.72
C GLY A 104 17.74 0.98 -7.47
N PRO A 105 18.33 1.86 -8.28
CA PRO A 105 19.68 2.32 -8.02
C PRO A 105 19.76 2.83 -6.58
N TYR A 106 20.80 2.42 -5.87
CA TYR A 106 21.11 2.98 -4.57
C TYR A 106 21.40 4.47 -4.77
N GLU A 107 20.64 5.33 -4.11
CA GLU A 107 20.80 6.79 -4.19
C GLU A 107 21.36 7.34 -2.90
N SER A 108 21.84 8.59 -2.92
CA SER A 108 22.46 9.17 -1.73
C SER A 108 21.40 9.51 -0.68
N VAL A 109 21.82 9.54 0.59
CA VAL A 109 21.00 10.12 1.68
C VAL A 109 20.56 11.55 1.36
N GLY A 110 21.38 12.33 0.66
CA GLY A 110 21.03 13.69 0.21
C GLY A 110 19.80 13.69 -0.69
N ASP A 111 19.76 12.81 -1.69
CA ASP A 111 18.63 12.69 -2.63
C ASP A 111 17.32 12.34 -1.90
N VAL A 112 17.39 11.46 -0.90
CA VAL A 112 16.23 11.13 -0.05
C VAL A 112 15.73 12.35 0.72
N LEU A 113 16.64 13.13 1.33
CA LEU A 113 16.28 14.30 2.11
C LEU A 113 15.68 15.41 1.24
N ASP A 114 16.19 15.58 0.02
CA ASP A 114 15.66 16.56 -0.94
C ASP A 114 14.26 16.16 -1.43
N ARG A 115 14.04 14.87 -1.76
CA ARG A 115 12.71 14.34 -2.08
C ARG A 115 11.74 14.50 -0.90
N ALA A 116 12.16 14.10 0.30
CA ALA A 116 11.35 14.24 1.52
C ALA A 116 10.96 15.69 1.77
N ARG A 117 11.92 16.62 1.67
CA ARG A 117 11.65 18.06 1.83
C ARG A 117 10.63 18.56 0.81
N THR A 118 10.74 18.12 -0.44
CA THR A 118 9.80 18.48 -1.52
C THR A 118 8.39 18.02 -1.17
N VAL A 119 8.20 16.73 -0.87
CA VAL A 119 6.86 16.19 -0.59
C VAL A 119 6.27 16.73 0.72
N ILE A 120 7.09 17.00 1.74
CA ILE A 120 6.65 17.62 3.00
C ILE A 120 6.11 19.03 2.75
N ARG A 121 6.83 19.84 1.95
CA ARG A 121 6.38 21.20 1.61
C ARG A 121 5.09 21.21 0.82
N THR A 122 4.90 20.24 -0.08
CA THR A 122 3.65 20.10 -0.84
C THR A 122 2.49 19.71 0.07
N ARG A 123 2.70 18.75 0.98
CA ARG A 123 1.65 18.21 1.85
C ARG A 123 1.32 19.09 3.06
N VAL A 124 2.33 19.80 3.57
CA VAL A 124 2.30 20.64 4.78
C VAL A 124 3.01 21.98 4.49
N PRO A 125 2.41 22.86 3.67
CA PRO A 125 3.08 24.07 3.19
C PRO A 125 3.43 25.09 4.30
N ALA A 126 2.78 25.00 5.46
CA ALA A 126 3.05 25.84 6.61
C ALA A 126 4.25 25.36 7.46
N ALA A 127 4.85 24.20 7.16
CA ALA A 127 5.97 23.68 7.92
C ALA A 127 7.32 24.25 7.43
N GLU A 128 8.11 24.76 8.36
CA GLU A 128 9.51 25.13 8.18
C GLU A 128 10.39 23.88 8.31
N VAL A 129 10.98 23.44 7.20
CA VAL A 129 11.80 22.22 7.15
C VAL A 129 13.28 22.58 6.98
N GLU A 130 14.07 22.30 8.02
CA GLU A 130 15.53 22.36 7.99
C GLU A 130 16.13 20.95 7.81
N VAL A 131 17.24 20.84 7.08
CA VAL A 131 17.99 19.58 6.92
C VAL A 131 19.29 19.71 7.70
N ALA A 132 19.50 18.82 8.68
CA ALA A 132 20.64 18.84 9.57
C ALA A 132 21.58 17.66 9.28
N GLY A 133 22.78 18.00 8.78
CA GLY A 133 23.81 17.04 8.40
C GLY A 133 23.57 16.43 7.02
N GLY A 134 24.63 15.85 6.46
CA GLY A 134 24.60 15.12 5.20
C GLY A 134 25.59 13.98 5.28
N THR A 135 25.20 12.82 4.75
CA THR A 135 26.10 11.67 4.60
C THR A 135 26.13 11.32 3.12
N THR A 136 27.28 10.85 2.64
CA THR A 136 27.41 10.31 1.27
C THR A 136 26.99 8.85 1.18
N GLN A 137 26.47 8.28 2.28
CA GLN A 137 26.02 6.89 2.30
C GLN A 137 24.87 6.70 1.31
N SER A 138 24.94 5.64 0.52
CA SER A 138 23.85 5.26 -0.38
C SER A 138 22.81 4.40 0.34
N VAL A 139 21.55 4.56 -0.05
CA VAL A 139 20.40 3.87 0.53
C VAL A 139 19.49 3.28 -0.56
N PRO A 140 18.83 2.14 -0.28
CA PRO A 140 17.84 1.59 -1.19
C PRO A 140 16.51 2.37 -1.08
N ALA A 141 15.67 2.26 -2.12
CA ALA A 141 14.27 2.71 -2.10
C ALA A 141 14.06 4.18 -1.64
N PRO A 142 14.74 5.16 -2.27
CA PRO A 142 14.73 6.55 -1.83
C PRO A 142 13.34 7.17 -1.74
N ASP A 143 12.46 6.85 -2.70
CA ASP A 143 11.08 7.35 -2.73
C ASP A 143 10.24 6.80 -1.58
N GLN A 144 10.37 5.51 -1.28
CA GLN A 144 9.64 4.89 -0.17
C GLN A 144 10.04 5.51 1.17
N ILE A 145 11.35 5.76 1.35
CA ILE A 145 11.87 6.45 2.54
C ILE A 145 11.34 7.88 2.58
N ALA A 146 11.41 8.64 1.49
CA ALA A 146 10.91 10.01 1.43
C ALA A 146 9.42 10.10 1.81
N LEU A 147 8.59 9.18 1.31
CA LEU A 147 7.18 9.12 1.69
C LEU A 147 7.00 8.76 3.17
N ALA A 148 7.83 7.87 3.74
CA ALA A 148 7.78 7.56 5.17
C ALA A 148 8.13 8.77 6.05
N LEU A 149 9.13 9.57 5.65
CA LEU A 149 9.46 10.82 6.33
C LEU A 149 8.33 11.85 6.22
N LEU A 150 7.64 11.90 5.08
CA LEU A 150 6.42 12.70 4.97
C LEU A 150 5.37 12.29 6.01
N GLN A 151 5.14 10.99 6.19
CA GLN A 151 4.15 10.51 7.16
C GLN A 151 4.50 10.92 8.60
N PHE A 152 5.79 10.92 8.95
CA PHE A 152 6.24 11.45 10.24
C PHE A 152 6.01 12.96 10.36
N ALA A 153 6.36 13.73 9.34
CA ALA A 153 6.18 15.19 9.31
C ALA A 153 4.69 15.59 9.40
N ALA A 154 3.82 14.95 8.63
CA ALA A 154 2.39 15.21 8.63
C ALA A 154 1.74 14.90 10.00
N ASN A 155 2.19 13.83 10.67
CA ASN A 155 1.74 13.51 12.02
C ASN A 155 2.24 14.53 13.05
N ALA A 156 3.52 14.92 12.98
CA ALA A 156 4.08 15.95 13.85
C ALA A 156 3.30 17.28 13.73
N PHE A 157 3.02 17.71 12.51
CA PHE A 157 2.24 18.93 12.28
C PHE A 157 0.80 18.81 12.81
N SER A 158 0.13 17.68 12.56
CA SER A 158 -1.29 17.50 12.89
C SER A 158 -1.56 17.24 14.38
N HIS A 159 -0.59 16.65 15.11
CA HIS A 159 -0.81 16.19 16.48
C HIS A 159 0.06 16.89 17.51
N GLU A 160 1.27 17.30 17.14
CA GLU A 160 2.20 17.99 18.03
C GLU A 160 2.17 19.52 17.83
N SER A 161 1.35 20.00 16.87
CA SER A 161 1.22 21.42 16.51
C SER A 161 2.55 22.11 16.18
N SER A 162 3.56 21.33 15.78
CA SER A 162 4.86 21.89 15.43
C SER A 162 4.88 22.34 13.97
N SER A 163 5.13 23.64 13.77
CA SER A 163 5.43 24.20 12.46
C SER A 163 6.91 24.09 12.08
N ARG A 164 7.81 23.80 13.03
CA ARG A 164 9.24 23.67 12.78
C ARG A 164 9.66 22.20 12.82
N LEU A 165 10.24 21.74 11.72
CA LEU A 165 10.67 20.37 11.51
C LEU A 165 12.14 20.32 11.10
N ARG A 166 12.86 19.34 11.64
CA ARG A 166 14.25 19.04 11.27
C ARG A 166 14.35 17.63 10.72
N LEU A 167 14.83 17.52 9.48
CA LEU A 167 15.24 16.25 8.90
C LEU A 167 16.70 16.01 9.25
N ARG A 168 17.00 14.90 9.94
CA ARG A 168 18.37 14.56 10.35
C ARG A 168 18.68 13.12 10.02
N VAL A 169 19.93 12.83 9.69
CA VAL A 169 20.40 11.45 9.50
C VAL A 169 21.51 11.12 10.49
N GLY A 170 21.28 10.08 11.28
CA GLY A 170 22.26 9.48 12.18
C GLY A 170 22.98 8.29 11.54
N VAL A 171 23.84 7.63 12.32
CA VAL A 171 24.60 6.44 11.89
C VAL A 171 23.67 5.31 11.46
N GLY A 172 24.08 4.53 10.46
CA GLY A 172 23.47 3.23 10.16
C GLY A 172 22.31 3.20 9.16
N PRO A 173 22.24 4.08 8.15
CA PRO A 173 21.68 5.41 8.31
C PRO A 173 20.31 5.35 9.02
N THR A 174 20.10 6.31 9.93
CA THR A 174 18.83 6.44 10.66
C THR A 174 18.23 7.79 10.35
N PHE A 175 17.08 7.81 9.70
CA PHE A 175 16.37 9.03 9.32
C PHE A 175 15.44 9.47 10.44
N PHE A 176 15.53 10.74 10.83
CA PHE A 176 14.72 11.36 11.86
C PHE A 176 13.90 12.50 11.26
N VAL A 177 12.67 12.64 11.75
CA VAL A 177 11.87 13.86 11.57
C VAL A 177 11.61 14.42 12.96
N GLU A 178 12.23 15.54 13.28
CA GLU A 178 12.30 16.03 14.66
C GLU A 178 11.60 17.39 14.79
N TRP A 179 11.06 17.66 15.96
CA TRP A 179 10.49 18.96 16.33
C TRP A 179 11.00 19.39 17.71
N PRO A 180 10.94 20.71 18.01
CA PRO A 180 11.25 21.20 19.34
C PRO A 180 10.29 20.61 20.39
N ALA A 181 10.85 20.07 21.48
CA ALA A 181 10.06 19.49 22.56
C ALA A 181 10.65 19.85 23.93
N SER A 182 9.79 20.24 24.88
CA SER A 182 10.19 20.71 26.21
C SER A 182 10.36 19.60 27.26
N GLY A 183 10.18 18.33 26.90
CA GLY A 183 10.27 17.21 27.85
C GLY A 183 10.00 15.84 27.22
N PRO A 184 10.17 14.76 27.98
CA PRO A 184 9.92 13.40 27.51
C PRO A 184 8.43 13.24 27.15
N GLN A 185 8.17 12.79 25.93
CA GLN A 185 6.82 12.48 25.48
C GLN A 185 6.38 11.09 25.98
N GLY A 186 5.07 10.93 26.21
CA GLY A 186 4.48 9.63 26.50
C GLY A 186 4.60 8.66 25.32
N GLY A 187 4.52 7.36 25.58
CA GLY A 187 4.64 6.35 24.52
C GLY A 187 3.51 6.47 23.49
N VAL A 188 3.87 6.54 22.21
CA VAL A 188 2.93 6.50 21.08
C VAL A 188 2.83 5.08 20.54
N ALA A 189 1.61 4.61 20.29
CA ALA A 189 1.41 3.29 19.69
C ALA A 189 2.07 3.23 18.31
N SER A 190 2.80 2.14 18.03
CA SER A 190 3.40 1.91 16.72
C SER A 190 2.32 1.64 15.65
N GLY A 191 2.58 2.07 14.42
CA GLY A 191 1.76 1.72 13.27
C GLY A 191 1.76 0.21 13.01
N GLN A 192 0.68 -0.27 12.37
CA GLN A 192 0.52 -1.66 11.95
C GLN A 192 0.49 -1.72 10.42
N SER A 193 1.22 -2.65 9.81
CA SER A 193 1.23 -2.80 8.35
C SER A 193 -0.07 -3.44 7.85
N HIS A 194 -0.63 -4.38 8.61
CA HIS A 194 -1.86 -5.09 8.25
C HIS A 194 -3.11 -4.19 8.32
N PRO A 195 -3.86 -3.99 7.22
CA PRO A 195 -5.12 -3.25 7.16
C PRO A 195 -6.15 -3.63 8.21
N GLY A 196 -6.33 -4.92 8.50
CA GLY A 196 -7.22 -5.38 9.58
C GLY A 196 -6.85 -4.90 10.99
N LEU A 197 -5.60 -4.47 11.23
CA LEU A 197 -5.11 -4.04 12.56
C LEU A 197 -4.84 -2.53 12.64
N ARG A 198 -4.75 -1.84 11.50
CA ARG A 198 -4.34 -0.43 11.47
C ARG A 198 -5.54 0.49 11.49
N LYS A 199 -5.45 1.55 12.31
CA LYS A 199 -6.48 2.61 12.35
C LYS A 199 -6.30 3.67 11.27
N ARG A 200 -5.06 3.91 10.82
CA ARG A 200 -4.69 4.99 9.89
C ARG A 200 -3.68 4.49 8.86
N TRP A 201 -3.76 5.05 7.66
CA TRP A 201 -2.90 4.67 6.54
C TRP A 201 -1.44 5.09 6.76
N GLY A 202 -1.17 6.36 7.12
CA GLY A 202 0.19 6.91 7.17
C GLY A 202 1.21 6.13 8.02
N LEU A 203 0.91 5.85 9.30
CA LEU A 203 1.80 5.05 10.15
C LEU A 203 1.85 3.57 9.72
N GLY A 204 0.79 3.07 9.09
CA GLY A 204 0.79 1.73 8.49
C GLY A 204 1.73 1.66 7.28
N TYR A 205 1.77 2.71 6.45
CA TYR A 205 2.71 2.84 5.35
C TYR A 205 4.17 2.86 5.85
N VAL A 206 4.48 3.65 6.88
CA VAL A 206 5.82 3.64 7.51
C VAL A 206 6.23 2.24 7.95
N ARG A 207 5.28 1.48 8.53
CA ARG A 207 5.52 0.11 8.93
C ARG A 207 5.80 -0.81 7.74
N MET A 208 5.09 -0.65 6.61
CA MET A 208 5.37 -1.41 5.38
C MET A 208 6.76 -1.10 4.82
N VAL A 209 7.19 0.18 4.83
CA VAL A 209 8.55 0.56 4.43
C VAL A 209 9.59 -0.11 5.33
N ALA A 210 9.33 -0.12 6.64
CA ALA A 210 10.20 -0.81 7.58
C ALA A 210 10.27 -2.32 7.32
N ASP A 211 9.12 -2.95 7.04
CA ASP A 211 9.06 -4.37 6.74
C ASP A 211 9.86 -4.71 5.46
N TYR A 212 9.67 -3.93 4.39
CA TYR A 212 10.34 -4.09 3.09
C TYR A 212 11.86 -3.90 3.15
N LEU A 213 12.32 -2.85 3.84
CA LEU A 213 13.74 -2.52 3.97
C LEU A 213 14.44 -3.28 5.11
N GLY A 214 13.70 -4.11 5.85
CA GLY A 214 14.23 -4.74 7.06
C GLY A 214 14.69 -3.68 8.06
N ALA A 215 14.02 -2.53 8.06
CA ALA A 215 14.33 -1.41 8.92
C ALA A 215 13.51 -1.48 10.20
N THR A 216 13.82 -0.59 11.15
CA THR A 216 13.03 -0.39 12.36
C THR A 216 12.41 1.00 12.33
N ALA A 217 11.09 1.08 12.43
CA ALA A 217 10.38 2.33 12.68
C ALA A 217 10.13 2.48 14.19
N LEU A 218 10.67 3.55 14.78
CA LEU A 218 10.48 3.87 16.19
C LEU A 218 9.47 5.02 16.36
N PRO A 219 8.62 4.97 17.39
CA PRO A 219 7.70 6.06 17.69
C PRO A 219 8.47 7.32 18.13
N PRO A 220 7.79 8.48 18.21
CA PRO A 220 8.37 9.70 18.74
C PRO A 220 8.99 9.51 20.12
N GLY A 221 10.21 10.00 20.29
CA GLY A 221 10.92 10.03 21.58
C GLY A 221 12.03 11.08 21.56
N PRO A 222 12.71 11.33 22.69
CA PRO A 222 13.84 12.26 22.74
C PRO A 222 14.96 11.82 21.79
N THR A 223 15.46 12.75 20.98
CA THR A 223 16.51 12.45 19.99
C THR A 223 17.79 13.27 20.20
N ALA A 224 17.64 14.53 20.60
CA ALA A 224 18.73 15.45 20.97
C ALA A 224 18.22 16.44 22.02
N GLU A 225 19.11 17.23 22.62
CA GLU A 225 18.73 18.23 23.61
C GLU A 225 17.70 19.22 23.03
N GLY A 226 16.48 19.23 23.61
CA GLY A 226 15.37 20.07 23.16
C GLY A 226 14.63 19.57 21.92
N TRP A 227 14.91 18.35 21.44
CA TRP A 227 14.28 17.77 20.25
C TRP A 227 13.71 16.37 20.52
N ALA A 228 12.55 16.11 19.92
CA ALA A 228 11.94 14.80 19.88
C ALA A 228 11.47 14.46 18.46
N GLY A 229 11.35 13.19 18.15
CA GLY A 229 10.85 12.74 16.87
C GLY A 229 10.90 11.23 16.69
N PRO A 230 10.12 10.68 15.74
CA PRO A 230 10.24 9.30 15.32
C PRO A 230 11.47 9.10 14.44
N CYS A 231 11.83 7.83 14.21
CA CYS A 231 12.88 7.51 13.26
C CYS A 231 12.62 6.23 12.48
N LEU A 232 13.25 6.16 11.30
CA LEU A 232 13.36 4.97 10.47
C LEU A 232 14.84 4.59 10.35
N SER A 233 15.22 3.43 10.92
CA SER A 233 16.62 2.96 10.96
C SER A 233 16.83 1.75 10.06
N LEU A 234 17.70 1.86 9.05
CA LEU A 234 17.96 0.78 8.09
C LEU A 234 19.03 -0.22 8.56
N GLY A 235 19.65 0.01 9.72
CA GLY A 235 20.86 -0.71 10.14
C GLY A 235 20.66 -2.17 10.58
N SER A 236 19.42 -2.65 10.68
CA SER A 236 19.10 -3.93 11.30
C SER A 236 18.47 -4.92 10.32
N ARG A 237 19.25 -5.65 9.49
CA ARG A 237 18.75 -6.71 8.58
C ARG A 237 18.10 -7.91 9.31
N ARG A 238 16.97 -7.67 9.95
CA ARG A 238 16.20 -8.59 10.79
C ARG A 238 14.93 -8.99 10.05
N LEU A 239 14.44 -10.19 10.32
CA LEU A 239 13.14 -10.61 9.84
C LEU A 239 12.04 -9.79 10.54
N THR A 240 11.29 -9.06 9.72
CA THR A 240 10.19 -8.17 10.11
C THR A 240 8.81 -8.79 9.88
N LEU A 241 8.71 -9.97 9.26
CA LEU A 241 7.47 -10.75 9.17
C LEU A 241 6.90 -10.99 10.58
N PRO A 242 5.62 -10.69 10.88
CA PRO A 242 5.02 -11.04 12.16
C PRO A 242 4.87 -12.56 12.27
N LEU A 243 5.78 -13.18 13.02
CA LEU A 243 5.94 -14.62 13.07
C LEU A 243 6.41 -15.03 14.47
N ALA A 244 5.82 -16.09 15.00
CA ALA A 244 6.26 -16.72 16.24
C ALA A 244 6.11 -18.24 16.16
N VAL A 245 6.85 -18.94 17.01
CA VAL A 245 6.71 -20.36 17.23
C VAL A 245 6.37 -20.60 18.69
N PHE A 246 5.30 -21.38 18.91
CA PHE A 246 4.76 -21.68 20.22
C PHE A 246 4.98 -23.14 20.59
N ALA A 247 5.21 -23.40 21.87
CA ALA A 247 5.14 -24.73 22.47
C ALA A 247 4.40 -24.64 23.79
N GLN A 248 3.46 -25.57 24.01
CA GLN A 248 2.66 -25.63 25.24
C GLN A 248 1.97 -24.29 25.60
N GLY A 249 1.58 -23.50 24.59
CA GLY A 249 0.92 -22.20 24.77
C GLY A 249 1.87 -21.02 24.99
N GLU A 250 3.18 -21.24 25.10
CA GLU A 250 4.18 -20.18 25.28
C GLU A 250 4.96 -19.93 23.99
N ALA A 251 5.27 -18.65 23.72
CA ALA A 251 6.10 -18.27 22.58
C ALA A 251 7.57 -18.63 22.87
N LEU A 252 8.13 -19.59 22.15
CA LEU A 252 9.54 -19.98 22.26
C LEU A 252 10.46 -18.98 21.56
N ARG A 253 10.05 -18.56 20.35
CA ARG A 253 10.75 -17.54 19.54
C ARG A 253 9.71 -16.69 18.83
N ALA A 254 9.99 -15.40 18.72
CA ALA A 254 9.15 -14.47 17.98
C ALA A 254 10.03 -13.47 17.21
N THR A 255 9.49 -12.91 16.13
CA THR A 255 10.05 -11.72 15.52
C THR A 255 9.73 -10.49 16.38
N GLN A 256 10.55 -9.45 16.26
CA GLN A 256 10.32 -8.20 16.99
C GLN A 256 8.96 -7.58 16.62
N THR A 257 8.55 -7.74 15.35
CA THR A 257 7.24 -7.30 14.88
C THR A 257 6.09 -8.02 15.59
N TRP A 258 6.22 -9.34 15.78
CA TRP A 258 5.22 -10.10 16.54
C TRP A 258 5.10 -9.56 17.96
N GLU A 259 6.23 -9.37 18.66
CA GLU A 259 6.24 -8.81 20.02
C GLU A 259 5.61 -7.42 20.08
N GLN A 260 5.88 -6.55 19.10
CA GLN A 260 5.29 -5.22 19.01
C GLN A 260 3.78 -5.25 18.80
N ILE A 261 3.26 -6.25 18.08
CA ILE A 261 1.82 -6.43 17.88
C ILE A 261 1.16 -6.91 19.19
N VAL A 262 1.68 -7.99 19.80
CA VAL A 262 1.05 -8.57 21.00
C VAL A 262 1.24 -7.72 22.25
N ARG A 263 2.28 -6.88 22.30
CA ARG A 263 2.53 -5.90 23.36
C ARG A 263 2.21 -4.46 22.93
N SER A 264 1.40 -4.30 21.88
CA SER A 264 1.00 -2.99 21.38
C SER A 264 0.39 -2.14 22.50
N LEU A 265 0.69 -0.85 22.49
CA LEU A 265 0.02 0.12 23.37
C LEU A 265 -1.47 0.32 23.00
N ASP A 266 -1.90 -0.20 21.84
CA ASP A 266 -3.30 -0.23 21.44
C ASP A 266 -3.96 -1.54 21.94
N PRO A 267 -4.79 -1.50 23.00
CA PRO A 267 -5.40 -2.70 23.56
C PRO A 267 -6.37 -3.38 22.59
N THR A 268 -6.91 -2.66 21.59
CA THR A 268 -7.81 -3.25 20.59
C THR A 268 -7.04 -4.20 19.67
N VAL A 269 -5.83 -3.80 19.26
CA VAL A 269 -4.94 -4.60 18.41
C VAL A 269 -4.48 -5.84 19.17
N ALA A 270 -3.97 -5.67 20.40
CA ALA A 270 -3.53 -6.78 21.22
C ALA A 270 -4.67 -7.76 21.52
N GLY A 271 -5.85 -7.24 21.89
CA GLY A 271 -7.04 -8.06 22.17
C GLY A 271 -7.49 -8.90 20.98
N THR A 272 -7.53 -8.31 19.79
CA THR A 272 -7.89 -9.03 18.54
C THR A 272 -6.93 -10.18 18.26
N ILE A 273 -5.63 -9.90 18.33
CA ILE A 273 -4.60 -10.91 18.03
C ILE A 273 -4.58 -12.03 19.07
N LEU A 274 -4.75 -11.72 20.35
CA LEU A 274 -4.78 -12.74 21.40
C LEU A 274 -6.02 -13.66 21.28
N ALA A 275 -7.16 -13.11 20.86
CA ALA A 275 -8.37 -13.88 20.61
C ALA A 275 -8.22 -14.85 19.42
N ASP A 276 -7.62 -14.38 18.32
CA ASP A 276 -7.32 -15.21 17.15
C ASP A 276 -6.23 -16.25 17.46
N LEU A 277 -5.23 -15.89 18.28
CA LEU A 277 -4.12 -16.75 18.65
C LEU A 277 -4.58 -18.01 19.38
N ALA A 278 -5.50 -17.87 20.35
CA ALA A 278 -6.03 -19.03 21.08
C ALA A 278 -6.73 -20.01 20.13
N GLN A 279 -7.56 -19.49 19.23
CA GLN A 279 -8.31 -20.28 18.26
C GLN A 279 -7.38 -20.98 17.25
N VAL A 280 -6.40 -20.26 16.71
CA VAL A 280 -5.50 -20.80 15.68
C VAL A 280 -4.56 -21.86 16.25
N LEU A 281 -4.10 -21.72 17.50
CA LEU A 281 -3.26 -22.72 18.17
C LEU A 281 -4.05 -24.01 18.42
N GLU A 282 -5.31 -23.89 18.85
CA GLU A 282 -6.18 -25.05 19.06
C GLU A 282 -6.48 -25.76 17.74
N ALA A 283 -6.84 -25.02 16.68
CA ALA A 283 -7.10 -25.56 15.36
C ALA A 283 -5.86 -26.29 14.79
N ALA A 284 -4.67 -25.69 14.90
CA ALA A 284 -3.44 -26.27 14.39
C ALA A 284 -3.08 -27.57 15.13
N GLY A 285 -3.38 -27.67 16.42
CA GLY A 285 -3.18 -28.88 17.21
C GLY A 285 -4.07 -30.05 16.77
N ARG A 286 -5.24 -29.78 16.17
CA ARG A 286 -6.15 -30.80 15.64
C ARG A 286 -5.75 -31.29 14.25
N GLU A 287 -5.05 -30.45 13.47
CA GLU A 287 -4.61 -30.76 12.10
C GLU A 287 -3.09 -30.60 11.91
N PRO A 288 -2.27 -31.52 12.48
CA PRO A 288 -0.81 -31.50 12.32
C PRO A 288 -0.33 -31.36 10.88
N GLY A 289 0.61 -30.45 10.64
CA GLY A 289 1.24 -30.23 9.33
C GLY A 289 0.40 -29.45 8.32
N VAL A 290 -0.89 -29.23 8.58
CA VAL A 290 -1.79 -28.44 7.73
C VAL A 290 -1.73 -26.96 8.14
N VAL A 291 -1.88 -26.06 7.17
CA VAL A 291 -2.08 -24.64 7.45
C VAL A 291 -3.53 -24.41 7.80
N VAL A 292 -3.78 -23.97 9.02
CA VAL A 292 -5.11 -23.54 9.48
C VAL A 292 -5.15 -22.02 9.58
N ARG A 293 -6.34 -21.43 9.38
CA ARG A 293 -6.58 -20.00 9.50
C ARG A 293 -7.71 -19.73 10.48
N CYS A 294 -7.49 -18.81 11.42
CA CYS A 294 -8.51 -18.31 12.33
C CYS A 294 -8.38 -16.80 12.46
N GLY A 295 -9.44 -16.07 12.08
CA GLY A 295 -9.41 -14.62 12.01
C GLY A 295 -8.29 -14.12 11.10
N LEU A 296 -7.39 -13.31 11.67
CA LEU A 296 -6.25 -12.75 10.96
C LEU A 296 -5.04 -13.68 10.92
N LEU A 297 -4.97 -14.74 11.72
CA LEU A 297 -3.75 -15.54 11.88
C LEU A 297 -3.81 -16.85 11.09
N CYS A 298 -2.64 -17.26 10.60
CA CYS A 298 -2.40 -18.60 10.06
C CYS A 298 -1.45 -19.37 10.97
N ALA A 299 -1.66 -20.66 11.14
CA ALA A 299 -0.78 -21.51 11.93
C ALA A 299 -0.55 -22.89 11.30
N ARG A 300 0.61 -23.47 11.61
CA ARG A 300 0.99 -24.84 11.24
C ARG A 300 1.67 -25.49 12.42
N TRP A 301 1.08 -26.59 12.90
CA TRP A 301 1.73 -27.41 13.92
C TRP A 301 2.81 -28.30 13.30
N THR A 302 3.99 -28.32 13.91
CA THR A 302 5.13 -29.14 13.51
C THR A 302 5.78 -29.79 14.73
N GLN A 303 6.72 -30.71 14.51
CA GLN A 303 7.48 -31.32 15.61
C GLN A 303 8.25 -30.30 16.47
N SER A 304 8.62 -29.15 15.90
CA SER A 304 9.32 -28.06 16.61
C SER A 304 8.38 -27.10 17.36
N GLY A 305 7.07 -27.31 17.30
CA GLY A 305 6.05 -26.40 17.83
C GLY A 305 5.10 -25.88 16.75
N THR A 306 4.16 -25.04 17.17
CA THR A 306 3.19 -24.38 16.30
C THR A 306 3.74 -23.07 15.79
N TRP A 307 4.02 -22.99 14.50
CA TRP A 307 4.33 -21.73 13.85
C TRP A 307 3.05 -20.95 13.64
N VAL A 308 3.05 -19.66 13.99
CA VAL A 308 1.92 -18.75 13.84
C VAL A 308 2.42 -17.49 13.14
N ALA A 309 1.70 -17.04 12.12
CA ALA A 309 2.04 -15.85 11.36
C ALA A 309 0.82 -14.99 11.06
N LEU A 310 1.06 -13.71 10.82
CA LEU A 310 0.10 -12.81 10.19
C LEU A 310 0.40 -12.78 8.68
N PRO A 311 -0.46 -13.34 7.81
CA PRO A 311 -0.25 -13.34 6.36
C PRO A 311 -0.33 -11.92 5.79
N PRO A 312 0.27 -11.67 4.62
CA PRO A 312 -0.01 -10.47 3.85
C PRO A 312 -1.44 -10.49 3.29
N GLU A 313 -2.06 -9.32 3.14
CA GLU A 313 -3.42 -9.19 2.61
C GLU A 313 -3.54 -9.64 1.14
N THR A 314 -4.77 -9.88 0.68
CA THR A 314 -5.07 -10.34 -0.68
C THR A 314 -5.98 -9.38 -1.45
N GLY A 315 -6.04 -9.57 -2.77
CA GLY A 315 -6.82 -8.83 -3.78
C GLY A 315 -7.61 -7.59 -3.31
N PRO A 316 -8.89 -7.73 -2.88
CA PRO A 316 -9.75 -6.61 -2.53
C PRO A 316 -9.23 -5.69 -1.42
N ASP A 317 -8.69 -6.26 -0.35
CA ASP A 317 -8.22 -5.48 0.79
C ASP A 317 -6.98 -4.67 0.43
N ARG A 318 -6.11 -5.23 -0.41
CA ARG A 318 -4.96 -4.52 -0.97
C ARG A 318 -5.37 -3.42 -1.94
N THR A 319 -6.29 -3.66 -2.87
CA THR A 319 -6.77 -2.59 -3.75
C THR A 319 -7.40 -1.47 -2.94
N ARG A 320 -8.19 -1.79 -1.91
CA ARG A 320 -8.75 -0.78 -1.00
C ARG A 320 -7.65 0.01 -0.29
N ASP A 321 -6.55 -0.65 0.08
CA ASP A 321 -5.39 -0.02 0.68
C ASP A 321 -4.71 0.97 -0.29
N VAL A 322 -4.45 0.55 -1.53
CA VAL A 322 -3.87 1.42 -2.58
C VAL A 322 -4.76 2.65 -2.82
N LEU A 323 -6.08 2.45 -2.99
CA LEU A 323 -7.01 3.56 -3.21
C LEU A 323 -7.08 4.52 -2.02
N ARG A 324 -7.06 3.98 -0.79
CA ARG A 324 -6.98 4.80 0.44
C ARG A 324 -5.68 5.60 0.50
N GLY A 325 -4.55 5.01 0.12
CA GLY A 325 -3.27 5.70 0.07
C GLY A 325 -3.26 6.83 -0.94
N LEU A 326 -3.84 6.60 -2.12
CA LEU A 326 -3.97 7.60 -3.17
C LEU A 326 -4.85 8.78 -2.73
N ASP A 327 -5.99 8.51 -2.07
CA ASP A 327 -6.83 9.58 -1.51
C ASP A 327 -6.14 10.33 -0.36
N HIS A 328 -5.47 9.58 0.53
CA HIS A 328 -4.75 10.14 1.67
C HIS A 328 -3.67 11.14 1.26
N GLU A 329 -2.96 10.84 0.17
CA GLU A 329 -1.88 11.65 -0.38
C GLU A 329 -2.24 12.32 -1.71
N ARG A 330 -3.53 12.56 -1.96
CA ARG A 330 -4.03 13.16 -3.21
C ARG A 330 -3.36 14.47 -3.59
N VAL A 331 -2.86 15.24 -2.62
CA VAL A 331 -2.18 16.52 -2.86
C VAL A 331 -0.82 16.37 -3.53
N LEU A 332 -0.19 15.19 -3.42
CA LEU A 332 1.04 14.87 -4.14
C LEU A 332 0.78 14.51 -5.61
N TRP A 333 -0.48 14.31 -5.98
CA TRP A 333 -0.88 13.88 -7.32
C TRP A 333 -1.51 15.03 -8.11
N SER A 334 -0.83 15.43 -9.18
CA SER A 334 -1.37 16.39 -10.16
C SER A 334 -0.81 16.09 -11.55
N ALA A 335 -1.47 15.20 -12.29
CA ALA A 335 -1.03 14.79 -13.63
C ALA A 335 -1.60 15.67 -14.76
N PRO A 336 -0.88 15.82 -15.87
CA PRO A 336 -1.43 16.38 -17.09
C PRO A 336 -2.42 15.39 -17.76
N GLU A 337 -3.26 15.90 -18.63
CA GLU A 337 -4.05 15.06 -19.54
C GLU A 337 -3.13 14.42 -20.61
N PRO A 338 -3.38 13.18 -21.06
CA PRO A 338 -4.52 12.32 -20.75
C PRO A 338 -4.42 11.51 -19.45
N HIS A 339 -3.26 11.55 -18.79
CA HIS A 339 -2.94 10.68 -17.65
C HIS A 339 -3.90 10.91 -16.48
N ALA A 340 -4.26 12.17 -16.19
CA ALA A 340 -5.22 12.49 -15.15
C ALA A 340 -6.58 11.80 -15.35
N THR A 341 -7.13 11.84 -16.57
CA THR A 341 -8.39 11.17 -16.90
C THR A 341 -8.27 9.65 -16.82
N ARG A 342 -7.18 9.05 -17.32
CA ARG A 342 -6.96 7.60 -17.27
C ARG A 342 -6.83 7.07 -15.84
N VAL A 343 -6.00 7.72 -15.02
CA VAL A 343 -5.84 7.37 -13.60
C VAL A 343 -7.17 7.46 -12.87
N HIS A 344 -7.94 8.54 -13.08
CA HIS A 344 -9.28 8.69 -12.50
C HIS A 344 -10.26 7.57 -12.91
N GLY A 345 -10.24 7.20 -14.20
CA GLY A 345 -11.08 6.11 -14.71
C GLY A 345 -10.72 4.75 -14.09
N LEU A 346 -9.42 4.44 -13.99
CA LEU A 346 -8.93 3.21 -13.36
C LEU A 346 -9.28 3.13 -11.86
N ILE A 347 -9.11 4.23 -11.11
CA ILE A 347 -9.56 4.35 -9.72
C ILE A 347 -11.06 4.06 -9.61
N SER A 348 -11.87 4.66 -10.49
CA SER A 348 -13.33 4.51 -10.47
C SER A 348 -13.77 3.06 -10.71
N VAL A 349 -13.10 2.35 -11.63
CA VAL A 349 -13.37 0.92 -11.89
C VAL A 349 -12.97 0.06 -10.71
N LEU A 350 -11.79 0.29 -10.12
CA LEU A 350 -11.33 -0.46 -8.96
C LEU A 350 -12.22 -0.21 -7.74
N ALA A 351 -12.56 1.04 -7.43
CA ALA A 351 -13.47 1.39 -6.34
C ALA A 351 -14.81 0.68 -6.48
N ARG A 352 -15.39 0.72 -7.68
CA ARG A 352 -16.64 0.00 -7.98
C ARG A 352 -16.51 -1.51 -7.79
N SER A 353 -15.39 -2.12 -8.21
CA SER A 353 -15.17 -3.56 -8.02
C SER A 353 -15.14 -3.97 -6.54
N LEU A 354 -14.80 -3.03 -5.65
CA LEU A 354 -14.81 -3.18 -4.20
C LEU A 354 -16.19 -2.93 -3.56
N GLY A 355 -17.20 -2.59 -4.37
CA GLY A 355 -18.57 -2.30 -3.91
C GLY A 355 -18.89 -0.81 -3.72
N ASP A 356 -17.97 0.11 -4.04
CA ASP A 356 -18.27 1.53 -3.96
C ASP A 356 -19.34 1.92 -5.00
N ARG A 357 -20.26 2.78 -4.59
CA ARG A 357 -21.33 3.26 -5.47
C ARG A 357 -20.78 4.34 -6.40
N PRO A 358 -21.12 4.31 -7.71
CA PRO A 358 -20.75 5.39 -8.63
C PRO A 358 -21.26 6.75 -8.12
N THR A 359 -20.47 7.80 -8.30
CA THR A 359 -20.87 9.18 -7.97
C THR A 359 -21.82 9.72 -9.04
N ALA A 360 -22.90 10.37 -8.61
CA ALA A 360 -23.79 11.12 -9.51
C ALA A 360 -23.30 12.56 -9.67
N TYR A 361 -23.26 13.06 -10.90
CA TYR A 361 -22.89 14.42 -11.24
C TYR A 361 -24.10 15.24 -11.69
N ALA A 362 -24.03 16.55 -11.46
CA ALA A 362 -25.02 17.49 -11.98
C ALA A 362 -24.96 17.54 -13.52
N PRO A 363 -26.10 17.62 -14.23
CA PRO A 363 -26.14 17.65 -15.69
C PRO A 363 -25.25 18.73 -16.32
N GLU A 364 -25.18 19.91 -15.71
CA GLU A 364 -24.37 21.03 -16.21
C GLU A 364 -22.87 20.75 -16.08
N ALA A 365 -22.46 20.10 -14.98
CA ALA A 365 -21.08 19.67 -14.80
C ALA A 365 -20.72 18.57 -15.79
N PHE A 366 -21.62 17.61 -16.00
CA PHE A 366 -21.40 16.53 -16.95
C PHE A 366 -21.29 17.01 -18.39
N ALA A 367 -22.21 17.87 -18.83
CA ALA A 367 -22.20 18.45 -20.18
C ALA A 367 -20.94 19.29 -20.45
N ARG A 368 -20.36 19.91 -19.42
CA ARG A 368 -19.13 20.69 -19.52
C ARG A 368 -17.87 19.83 -19.51
N GLU A 369 -17.79 18.84 -18.62
CA GLU A 369 -16.55 18.08 -18.39
C GLU A 369 -16.40 16.85 -19.29
N LEU A 370 -17.49 16.19 -19.71
CA LEU A 370 -17.40 14.99 -20.56
C LEU A 370 -16.70 15.27 -21.89
N PRO A 371 -17.05 16.34 -22.66
CA PRO A 371 -16.36 16.61 -23.92
C PRO A 371 -14.86 16.87 -23.75
N ARG A 372 -14.46 17.50 -22.64
CA ARG A 372 -13.05 17.75 -22.32
C ARG A 372 -12.30 16.46 -22.03
N ALA A 373 -12.89 15.57 -21.22
CA ALA A 373 -12.30 14.27 -20.91
C ALA A 373 -12.23 13.36 -22.15
N CYS A 374 -13.26 13.36 -23.00
CA CYS A 374 -13.24 12.64 -24.29
C CYS A 374 -12.15 13.18 -25.22
N ALA A 375 -12.03 14.51 -25.36
CA ALA A 375 -11.00 15.14 -26.18
C ALA A 375 -9.58 14.82 -25.69
N ALA A 376 -9.35 14.82 -24.37
CA ALA A 376 -8.08 14.43 -23.78
C ALA A 376 -7.66 13.01 -24.19
N LEU A 377 -8.62 12.08 -24.27
CA LEU A 377 -8.40 10.69 -24.65
C LEU A 377 -8.47 10.44 -26.16
N GLY A 378 -8.72 11.48 -26.98
CA GLY A 378 -8.84 11.34 -28.43
C GLY A 378 -10.10 10.60 -28.89
N VAL A 379 -11.18 10.60 -28.10
CA VAL A 379 -12.46 9.99 -28.46
C VAL A 379 -13.57 11.01 -28.67
N ALA A 380 -14.54 10.67 -29.51
CA ALA A 380 -15.70 11.52 -29.74
C ALA A 380 -16.61 11.53 -28.51
N ALA A 381 -17.01 12.73 -28.07
CA ALA A 381 -17.98 12.87 -26.99
C ALA A 381 -19.36 12.39 -27.50
N PRO A 382 -20.04 11.48 -26.78
CA PRO A 382 -21.36 11.02 -27.19
C PRO A 382 -22.38 12.15 -27.05
N GLN A 383 -23.31 12.24 -28.00
CA GLN A 383 -24.50 13.08 -27.86
C GLN A 383 -25.48 12.36 -26.95
N VAL A 384 -25.48 12.72 -25.67
CA VAL A 384 -26.40 12.17 -24.68
C VAL A 384 -27.62 13.07 -24.58
N GLY A 385 -28.81 12.49 -24.69
CA GLY A 385 -30.08 13.18 -24.42
C GLY A 385 -30.19 13.59 -22.94
N PRO A 386 -31.34 14.11 -22.49
CA PRO A 386 -31.52 14.52 -21.10
C PRO A 386 -31.30 13.32 -20.15
N LEU A 387 -30.32 13.44 -19.24
CA LEU A 387 -30.02 12.45 -18.21
C LEU A 387 -30.54 12.93 -16.86
N LEU A 388 -31.29 12.07 -16.16
CA LEU A 388 -31.77 12.34 -14.80
C LEU A 388 -30.67 12.17 -13.74
N ALA A 389 -29.70 11.30 -14.02
CA ALA A 389 -28.49 11.11 -13.23
C ALA A 389 -27.30 10.96 -14.18
N CYS A 390 -26.32 11.85 -14.08
CA CYS A 390 -25.12 11.80 -14.90
C CYS A 390 -24.02 10.99 -14.19
N PRO A 391 -23.32 10.10 -14.92
CA PRO A 391 -22.16 9.40 -14.37
C PRO A 391 -20.96 10.36 -14.25
N ASP A 392 -19.88 9.87 -13.65
CA ASP A 392 -18.60 10.57 -13.63
C ASP A 392 -18.09 10.81 -15.07
N PRO A 393 -17.84 12.06 -15.50
CA PRO A 393 -17.44 12.38 -16.86
C PRO A 393 -16.10 11.76 -17.28
N ARG A 394 -15.11 11.72 -16.37
CA ARG A 394 -13.76 11.21 -16.64
C ARG A 394 -13.77 9.69 -16.70
N ALA A 395 -14.44 9.03 -15.75
CA ALA A 395 -14.62 7.59 -15.79
C ALA A 395 -15.40 7.16 -17.05
N THR A 396 -16.41 7.94 -17.44
CA THR A 396 -17.19 7.70 -18.66
C THR A 396 -16.32 7.83 -19.92
N ALA A 397 -15.57 8.91 -20.06
CA ALA A 397 -14.66 9.10 -21.19
C ALA A 397 -13.59 8.00 -21.26
N PHE A 398 -13.02 7.63 -20.11
CA PHE A 398 -12.06 6.53 -20.00
C PHE A 398 -12.66 5.21 -20.48
N LEU A 399 -13.83 4.83 -19.98
CA LEU A 399 -14.46 3.58 -20.39
C LEU A 399 -14.87 3.57 -21.86
N LEU A 400 -15.30 4.69 -22.43
CA LEU A 400 -15.56 4.81 -23.86
C LEU A 400 -14.29 4.66 -24.70
N ALA A 401 -13.16 5.21 -24.22
CA ALA A 401 -11.88 5.06 -24.90
C ALA A 401 -11.33 3.63 -24.86
N GLU A 402 -11.51 2.95 -23.74
CA GLU A 402 -10.96 1.61 -23.51
C GLU A 402 -11.85 0.49 -24.07
N LEU A 403 -13.17 0.64 -23.97
CA LEU A 403 -14.14 -0.41 -24.29
C LEU A 403 -14.93 -0.11 -25.58
N GLY A 404 -14.80 1.10 -26.12
CA GLY A 404 -15.67 1.58 -27.19
C GLY A 404 -17.15 1.54 -26.78
N GLY A 405 -18.01 1.36 -27.78
CA GLY A 405 -19.44 1.17 -27.55
C GLY A 405 -20.21 2.49 -27.41
N GLN A 406 -21.30 2.46 -26.65
CA GLN A 406 -22.24 3.59 -26.55
C GLN A 406 -22.78 3.79 -25.14
N LEU A 407 -23.11 5.04 -24.81
CA LEU A 407 -23.86 5.38 -23.62
C LEU A 407 -25.36 5.23 -23.86
N ILE A 408 -26.04 4.60 -22.91
CA ILE A 408 -27.48 4.34 -22.93
C ILE A 408 -28.10 5.02 -21.73
N ALA A 409 -29.06 5.90 -21.98
CA ALA A 409 -29.93 6.48 -20.97
C ALA A 409 -31.15 5.58 -20.78
N ALA A 410 -31.41 5.13 -19.56
CA ALA A 410 -32.59 4.36 -19.20
C ALA A 410 -33.26 4.95 -17.94
N PRO A 411 -34.53 4.63 -17.66
CA PRO A 411 -35.25 5.19 -16.51
C PRO A 411 -34.57 4.92 -15.16
N ASP A 412 -33.85 3.81 -15.07
CA ASP A 412 -33.15 3.35 -13.87
C ASP A 412 -31.67 3.79 -13.84
N GLY A 413 -31.18 4.53 -14.83
CA GLY A 413 -29.84 5.12 -14.81
C GLY A 413 -29.17 5.27 -16.17
N THR A 414 -27.92 5.71 -16.13
CA THR A 414 -27.03 5.75 -17.31
C THR A 414 -26.16 4.50 -17.34
N PHE A 415 -26.03 3.87 -18.51
CA PHE A 415 -25.30 2.64 -18.75
C PHE A 415 -24.28 2.79 -19.88
N LEU A 416 -23.23 1.98 -19.87
CA LEU A 416 -22.33 1.74 -20.99
C LEU A 416 -22.67 0.38 -21.60
N ALA A 417 -22.91 0.33 -22.90
CA ALA A 417 -22.89 -0.91 -23.68
C ALA A 417 -21.52 -1.01 -24.37
N PRO A 418 -20.58 -1.85 -23.87
CA PRO A 418 -19.26 -1.99 -24.46
C PRO A 418 -19.31 -2.50 -25.90
N SER A 419 -18.28 -2.19 -26.69
CA SER A 419 -18.11 -2.83 -28.00
C SER A 419 -17.91 -4.34 -27.85
N PRO A 420 -18.42 -5.18 -28.78
CA PRO A 420 -18.13 -6.63 -28.77
C PRO A 420 -16.62 -6.94 -28.77
N ALA A 421 -15.80 -6.06 -29.33
CA ALA A 421 -14.33 -6.19 -29.33
C ALA A 421 -13.71 -6.10 -27.92
N ALA A 422 -14.44 -5.58 -26.93
CA ALA A 422 -13.99 -5.49 -25.55
C ALA A 422 -14.23 -6.76 -24.73
N ALA A 423 -14.75 -7.83 -25.35
CA ALA A 423 -14.96 -9.12 -24.70
C ALA A 423 -13.64 -9.67 -24.11
N GLY A 424 -13.69 -10.13 -22.86
CA GLY A 424 -12.51 -10.61 -22.13
C GLY A 424 -11.62 -9.52 -21.54
N SER A 425 -11.97 -8.23 -21.68
CA SER A 425 -11.26 -7.14 -21.00
C SER A 425 -11.43 -7.24 -19.48
N PRO A 426 -10.35 -7.11 -18.68
CA PRO A 426 -10.43 -7.01 -17.22
C PRO A 426 -11.40 -5.94 -16.72
N LEU A 427 -11.52 -4.82 -17.46
CA LEU A 427 -12.45 -3.74 -17.10
C LEU A 427 -13.91 -4.20 -17.19
N VAL A 428 -14.26 -5.01 -18.21
CA VAL A 428 -15.62 -5.53 -18.38
C VAL A 428 -15.98 -6.50 -17.26
N GLU A 429 -15.04 -7.36 -16.86
CA GLU A 429 -15.21 -8.29 -15.74
C GLU A 429 -15.49 -7.54 -14.43
N LEU A 430 -14.71 -6.50 -14.13
CA LEU A 430 -14.88 -5.70 -12.90
C LEU A 430 -16.15 -4.84 -12.89
N LEU A 431 -16.62 -4.39 -14.05
CA LEU A 431 -17.82 -3.56 -14.16
C LEU A 431 -19.12 -4.34 -13.87
N ARG A 432 -19.09 -5.67 -14.03
CA ARG A 432 -20.23 -6.60 -13.92
C ARG A 432 -21.41 -6.19 -14.81
N LEU A 433 -21.41 -6.70 -16.04
CA LEU A 433 -22.50 -6.45 -16.98
C LEU A 433 -23.82 -7.08 -16.51
N ASP A 434 -24.94 -6.41 -16.79
CA ASP A 434 -26.27 -6.97 -16.59
C ASP A 434 -26.64 -8.01 -17.67
N GLU A 435 -27.84 -8.57 -17.61
CA GLU A 435 -28.34 -9.56 -18.59
C GLU A 435 -28.41 -9.02 -20.03
N ARG A 436 -28.43 -7.70 -20.21
CA ARG A 436 -28.41 -7.02 -21.52
C ARG A 436 -26.99 -6.76 -22.02
N GLY A 437 -25.97 -7.10 -21.23
CA GLY A 437 -24.58 -6.81 -21.51
C GLY A 437 -24.18 -5.37 -21.19
N TRP A 438 -24.91 -4.67 -20.30
CA TRP A 438 -24.68 -3.26 -20.00
C TRP A 438 -24.03 -3.07 -18.63
N ALA A 439 -23.06 -2.15 -18.55
CA ALA A 439 -22.44 -1.71 -17.31
C ALA A 439 -23.12 -0.43 -16.81
N ARG A 440 -23.83 -0.50 -15.68
CA ARG A 440 -24.49 0.67 -15.06
C ARG A 440 -23.47 1.70 -14.58
N LEU A 441 -23.47 2.95 -15.03
CA LEU A 441 -22.47 3.97 -14.63
C LEU A 441 -22.93 4.94 -13.52
N THR A 442 -24.15 4.80 -13.03
CA THR A 442 -24.80 5.69 -12.04
C THR A 442 -25.28 4.91 -10.83
N PRO A 443 -25.48 5.55 -9.65
CA PRO A 443 -25.96 4.84 -8.46
C PRO A 443 -27.26 4.07 -8.71
N GLY A 444 -27.38 2.90 -8.05
CA GLY A 444 -28.63 2.16 -7.78
C GLY A 444 -29.73 3.05 -7.22
N GLY A 445 -30.92 3.03 -7.82
CA GLY A 445 -32.16 3.48 -7.17
C GLY A 445 -32.62 2.52 -6.08
#